data_AF-A0A6J8CK10-F1
#
_entry.id   AF-A0A6J8CK10-F1
#
_cell.length_a   1.000
_cell.length_b   1.000
_cell.length_c   1.000
_cell.angle_alpha   90.00
_cell.angle_beta   90.00
_cell.angle_gamma   90.00
#
_symmetry.space_group_name_H-M   'P 1'
#
loop_
_entity.id
_entity.type
_entity.pdbx_description
1 polymer ?
#
loop_
_entity_poly.entity_id
_entity_poly.type
_entity_poly.pdbx_seq_one_letter_code
_entity_poly.pdbx_strand_id
1 'polypeptide(L)'
;MSHQVSLEELEQEPFDAHEFVERIAWRTIGNRDQAQFNPMLLHAAFEKMIKDLEGKNAQIEKKIEKLEENCKDEEKRHWHRVAELQKKNQSTYSHFQVLDEKINLVATKVVHLGDQLEGVNNPRAKAVEAKKLMNYMSEFLSDGPAKSDLFTDPAKLEQAADIIQKLYHVALELPSNERYDNARKKIWDKYNNIESELIKEFTKAHTEGDEKKMKRVAMVLSNFKGYGQCIDAFIEEAQRNAFYKPDLFDDIVPCCSRTNELITEVFSNHDAVMAKFVQNIYHNKLQKYIYSKLDNEIDPEVYLDSLYKLYTRTIKLSEELSQFKMGNDSLFLAKLTKSIFHKHLDAYIGFETKYLKERCAAHLQRYYEVNGHQKKQIQSGGITELRRDLQAKIGTMTKTGINIGPTIENYGGETFLSQEVTISILQESKNAFKRCHVSSENMNDNKKYAI
;
A
#
# COMPACT_ATOMS: atom_id res chain seq x y z
N MET A 1 43.78 -53.63 -17.31
CA MET A 1 43.40 -52.26 -16.91
C MET A 1 44.42 -51.80 -15.89
N SER A 2 45.11 -50.73 -16.19
CA SER A 2 46.16 -50.10 -15.38
C SER A 2 45.62 -49.66 -14.02
N HIS A 3 45.98 -50.40 -12.99
CA HIS A 3 45.64 -50.12 -11.59
C HIS A 3 46.54 -48.99 -11.08
N GLN A 4 46.16 -47.74 -11.38
CA GLN A 4 46.73 -46.55 -10.74
C GLN A 4 45.97 -46.33 -9.43
N VAL A 5 46.69 -46.33 -8.30
CA VAL A 5 46.16 -45.84 -7.02
C VAL A 5 45.80 -44.37 -7.23
N SER A 6 44.50 -44.06 -7.20
CA SER A 6 43.98 -42.71 -7.37
C SER A 6 44.48 -41.83 -6.23
N LEU A 7 45.12 -40.73 -6.61
CA LEU A 7 45.73 -39.70 -5.76
C LEU A 7 44.80 -39.21 -4.64
N GLU A 8 43.49 -39.24 -4.89
CA GLU A 8 42.41 -38.80 -4.00
C GLU A 8 42.33 -39.59 -2.69
N GLU A 9 42.87 -40.81 -2.62
CA GLU A 9 42.82 -41.64 -1.41
C GLU A 9 43.84 -41.18 -0.34
N LEU A 10 44.92 -40.50 -0.74
CA LEU A 10 45.93 -39.92 0.18
C LEU A 10 45.49 -38.57 0.76
N GLU A 11 44.51 -37.91 0.13
CA GLU A 11 43.99 -36.60 0.52
C GLU A 11 42.70 -36.72 1.38
N GLN A 12 42.30 -37.95 1.75
CA GLN A 12 41.17 -38.17 2.66
C GLN A 12 41.54 -37.72 4.08
N GLU A 13 40.73 -36.84 4.67
CA GLU A 13 40.83 -36.49 6.09
C GLU A 13 39.70 -37.18 6.89
N PRO A 14 40.02 -38.00 7.92
CA PRO A 14 41.36 -38.38 8.38
C PRO A 14 42.02 -39.48 7.54
N PHE A 15 43.32 -39.33 7.25
CA PHE A 15 44.10 -40.34 6.56
C PHE A 15 44.45 -41.50 7.51
N ASP A 16 44.01 -42.72 7.19
CA ASP A 16 44.39 -43.94 7.91
C ASP A 16 45.43 -44.75 7.11
N ALA A 17 46.66 -44.74 7.61
CA ALA A 17 47.78 -45.46 7.01
C ALA A 17 47.57 -46.99 7.00
N HIS A 18 46.89 -47.54 8.01
CA HIS A 18 46.64 -48.98 8.10
C HIS A 18 45.61 -49.42 7.07
N GLU A 19 44.50 -48.71 6.94
CA GLU A 19 43.47 -49.00 5.94
C GLU A 19 44.02 -48.87 4.52
N PHE A 20 44.87 -47.87 4.26
CA PHE A 20 45.52 -47.66 2.97
C PHE A 20 46.43 -48.85 2.58
N VAL A 21 47.28 -49.30 3.51
CA VAL A 21 48.18 -50.45 3.28
C VAL A 21 47.37 -51.74 3.10
N GLU A 22 46.33 -51.95 3.91
CA GLU A 22 45.45 -53.12 3.82
C GLU A 22 44.74 -53.17 2.46
N ARG A 23 44.24 -52.03 1.98
CA ARG A 23 43.57 -51.92 0.68
C ARG A 23 44.52 -52.16 -0.50
N ILE A 24 45.78 -51.72 -0.41
CA ILE A 24 46.82 -52.05 -1.39
C ILE A 24 47.10 -53.56 -1.41
N ALA A 25 47.21 -54.18 -0.24
CA ALA A 25 47.40 -55.61 -0.12
C ALA A 25 46.21 -56.38 -0.72
N TRP A 26 44.97 -56.03 -0.35
CA TRP A 26 43.74 -56.61 -0.89
C TRP A 26 43.63 -56.45 -2.42
N ARG A 27 43.93 -55.28 -2.98
CA ARG A 27 43.88 -55.05 -4.44
C ARG A 27 44.95 -55.84 -5.20
N THR A 28 46.12 -56.08 -4.60
CA THR A 28 47.22 -56.82 -5.23
C THR A 28 47.00 -58.33 -5.17
N ILE A 29 46.41 -58.82 -4.08
CA ILE A 29 46.12 -60.24 -3.86
C ILE A 29 44.83 -60.65 -4.57
N GLY A 30 43.84 -59.76 -4.63
CA GLY A 30 42.49 -60.05 -5.13
C GLY A 30 41.77 -61.10 -4.29
N ASN A 31 40.56 -61.48 -4.69
CA ASN A 31 39.80 -62.56 -4.03
C ASN A 31 40.31 -63.95 -4.45
N ARG A 32 41.63 -64.15 -4.38
CA ARG A 32 42.31 -65.40 -4.76
C ARG A 32 42.41 -66.30 -3.53
N ASP A 33 42.07 -67.58 -3.69
CA ASP A 33 42.22 -68.58 -2.63
C ASP A 33 43.67 -68.64 -2.12
N GLN A 34 43.85 -68.92 -0.83
CA GLN A 34 45.15 -68.96 -0.13
C GLN A 34 46.21 -69.85 -0.80
N ALA A 35 45.81 -70.77 -1.69
CA ALA A 35 46.70 -71.64 -2.45
C ALA A 35 47.42 -70.97 -3.64
N GLN A 36 47.04 -69.75 -4.04
CA GLN A 36 47.64 -68.99 -5.17
C GLN A 36 48.26 -67.65 -4.78
N PHE A 37 48.57 -67.44 -3.50
CA PHE A 37 49.25 -66.25 -3.03
C PHE A 37 50.70 -66.19 -3.54
N ASN A 38 51.08 -65.09 -4.19
CA ASN A 38 52.45 -64.87 -4.67
C ASN A 38 53.10 -63.69 -3.92
N PRO A 39 54.00 -63.95 -2.95
CA PRO A 39 54.65 -62.91 -2.14
C PRO A 39 55.44 -61.89 -2.97
N MET A 40 55.99 -62.31 -4.12
CA MET A 40 56.81 -61.44 -4.97
C MET A 40 55.97 -60.38 -5.69
N LEU A 41 54.70 -60.67 -6.00
CA LEU A 41 53.79 -59.69 -6.61
C LEU A 41 53.42 -58.59 -5.61
N LEU A 42 53.18 -58.96 -4.35
CA LEU A 42 52.89 -58.01 -3.28
C LEU A 42 54.11 -57.14 -2.95
N HIS A 43 55.30 -57.75 -2.88
CA HIS A 43 56.56 -57.00 -2.68
C HIS A 43 56.80 -55.99 -3.80
N ALA A 44 56.67 -56.40 -5.06
CA ALA A 44 56.84 -55.51 -6.21
C ALA A 44 55.79 -54.38 -6.24
N ALA A 45 54.56 -54.64 -5.81
CA ALA A 45 53.52 -53.61 -5.69
C ALA A 45 53.84 -52.58 -4.60
N PHE A 46 54.31 -53.04 -3.43
CA PHE A 46 54.74 -52.14 -2.36
C PHE A 46 55.99 -51.35 -2.75
N GLU A 47 57.00 -51.97 -3.36
CA GLU A 47 58.21 -51.27 -3.81
C GLU A 47 57.89 -50.19 -4.85
N LYS A 48 56.99 -50.50 -5.80
CA LYS A 48 56.51 -49.52 -6.77
C LYS A 48 55.77 -48.37 -6.08
N MET A 49 54.89 -48.67 -5.12
CA MET A 49 54.14 -47.64 -4.40
C MET A 49 55.04 -46.75 -3.54
N ILE A 50 56.07 -47.32 -2.90
CA ILE A 50 57.07 -46.55 -2.15
C ILE A 50 57.79 -45.58 -3.09
N LYS A 51 58.26 -46.03 -4.26
CA LYS A 51 58.88 -45.15 -5.26
C LYS A 51 57.92 -44.08 -5.77
N ASP A 52 56.64 -44.42 -5.97
CA ASP A 52 55.61 -43.45 -6.37
C ASP A 52 55.34 -42.42 -5.25
N LEU A 53 55.37 -42.83 -3.97
CA LEU A 53 55.24 -41.94 -2.80
C LEU A 53 56.47 -41.03 -2.64
N GLU A 54 57.68 -41.55 -2.81
CA GLU A 54 58.92 -40.76 -2.80
C GLU A 54 58.90 -39.70 -3.91
N GLY A 55 58.50 -40.09 -5.12
CA GLY A 55 58.35 -39.17 -6.25
C GLY A 55 57.31 -38.08 -5.98
N LYS A 56 56.19 -38.43 -5.34
CA LYS A 56 55.18 -37.44 -4.93
C LYS A 56 55.66 -36.55 -3.79
N ASN A 57 56.35 -37.09 -2.80
CA ASN A 57 56.90 -36.28 -1.70
C ASN A 57 57.86 -35.22 -2.25
N ALA A 58 58.76 -35.59 -3.17
CA ALA A 58 59.63 -34.65 -3.84
C ALA A 58 58.88 -33.60 -4.69
N GLN A 59 57.74 -33.95 -5.29
CA GLN A 59 56.87 -32.99 -5.99
C GLN A 59 56.18 -32.03 -5.01
N ILE A 60 55.71 -32.52 -3.87
CA ILE A 60 55.09 -31.72 -2.82
C ILE A 60 56.12 -30.77 -2.20
N GLU A 61 57.32 -31.25 -1.88
CA GLU A 61 58.42 -30.41 -1.36
C GLU A 61 58.76 -29.26 -2.31
N LYS A 62 58.93 -29.54 -3.61
CA LYS A 62 59.13 -28.48 -4.62
C LYS A 62 57.97 -27.48 -4.70
N LYS A 63 56.74 -27.97 -4.52
CA LYS A 63 55.55 -27.11 -4.51
C LYS A 63 55.53 -26.23 -3.26
N ILE A 64 55.92 -26.77 -2.11
CA ILE A 64 56.07 -26.02 -0.85
C ILE A 64 57.14 -24.94 -1.02
N GLU A 65 58.35 -25.27 -1.48
CA GLU A 65 59.44 -24.31 -1.68
C GLU A 65 59.00 -23.15 -2.60
N LYS A 66 58.34 -23.46 -3.72
CA LYS A 66 57.84 -22.44 -4.65
C LYS A 66 56.75 -21.56 -4.01
N LEU A 67 55.86 -22.16 -3.22
CA LEU A 67 54.83 -21.42 -2.50
C LEU A 67 55.44 -20.53 -1.42
N GLU A 68 56.47 -21.00 -0.72
CA GLU A 68 57.20 -20.21 0.28
C GLU A 68 57.95 -19.03 -0.35
N GLU A 69 58.61 -19.24 -1.49
CA GLU A 69 59.29 -18.17 -2.23
C GLU A 69 58.29 -17.11 -2.71
N ASN A 70 57.19 -17.54 -3.34
CA ASN A 70 56.12 -16.64 -3.74
C ASN A 70 55.53 -15.87 -2.55
N CYS A 71 55.35 -16.54 -1.41
CA CYS A 71 54.84 -15.92 -0.18
C CYS A 71 55.80 -14.82 0.31
N LYS A 72 57.10 -15.09 0.36
CA LYS A 72 58.13 -14.10 0.75
C LYS A 72 58.16 -12.90 -0.20
N ASP A 73 58.02 -13.13 -1.50
CA ASP A 73 58.03 -12.05 -2.49
C ASP A 73 56.76 -11.20 -2.48
N GLU A 74 55.60 -11.82 -2.26
CA GLU A 74 54.34 -11.09 -2.03
C GLU A 74 54.38 -10.32 -0.71
N GLU A 75 54.93 -10.89 0.36
CA GLU A 75 55.07 -10.21 1.65
C GLU A 75 55.95 -8.95 1.53
N LYS A 76 57.10 -9.06 0.85
CA LYS A 76 57.94 -7.90 0.57
C LYS A 76 57.20 -6.84 -0.25
N ARG A 77 56.50 -7.23 -1.32
CA ARG A 77 55.73 -6.29 -2.15
C ARG A 77 54.60 -5.64 -1.36
N HIS A 78 53.94 -6.39 -0.49
CA HIS A 78 52.91 -5.88 0.40
C HIS A 78 53.48 -4.81 1.35
N TRP A 79 54.60 -5.08 2.02
CA TRP A 79 55.25 -4.11 2.91
C TRP A 79 55.63 -2.81 2.20
N HIS A 80 56.19 -2.90 0.99
CA HIS A 80 56.51 -1.71 0.19
C HIS A 80 55.25 -0.92 -0.16
N ARG A 81 54.18 -1.60 -0.60
CA ARG A 81 52.91 -0.97 -0.92
C ARG A 81 52.28 -0.30 0.30
N VAL A 82 52.32 -0.92 1.47
CA VAL A 82 51.81 -0.36 2.72
C VAL A 82 52.60 0.91 3.09
N ALA A 83 53.93 0.88 3.00
CA ALA A 83 54.76 2.05 3.28
C ALA A 83 54.47 3.22 2.32
N GLU A 84 54.32 2.95 1.02
CA GLU A 84 53.95 3.97 0.04
C GLU A 84 52.56 4.55 0.29
N LEU A 85 51.58 3.69 0.61
CA LEU A 85 50.23 4.11 0.95
C LEU A 85 50.21 4.97 2.20
N GLN A 86 50.97 4.59 3.24
CA GLN A 86 51.10 5.38 4.46
C GLN A 86 51.69 6.77 4.17
N LYS A 87 52.73 6.85 3.36
CA LYS A 87 53.35 8.13 2.96
C LYS A 87 52.38 9.00 2.15
N LYS A 88 51.66 8.42 1.19
CA LYS A 88 50.63 9.13 0.41
C LYS A 88 49.48 9.60 1.29
N ASN A 89 49.05 8.77 2.24
CA ASN A 89 47.99 9.12 3.19
C ASN A 89 48.41 10.28 4.09
N GLN A 90 49.64 10.24 4.64
CA GLN A 90 50.17 11.34 5.44
C GLN A 90 50.26 12.65 4.66
N SER A 91 50.74 12.61 3.41
CA SER A 91 50.77 13.79 2.55
C SER A 91 49.35 14.31 2.28
N THR A 92 48.41 13.42 1.95
CA THR A 92 47.00 13.77 1.69
C THR A 92 46.36 14.40 2.93
N TYR A 93 46.64 13.86 4.12
CA TYR A 93 46.18 14.41 5.38
C TYR A 93 46.70 15.84 5.62
N SER A 94 47.98 16.11 5.34
CA SER A 94 48.51 17.48 5.43
C SER A 94 47.83 18.43 4.44
N HIS A 95 47.53 17.99 3.22
CA HIS A 95 46.78 18.81 2.26
C HIS A 95 45.35 19.09 2.77
N PHE A 96 44.70 18.10 3.39
CA PHE A 96 43.39 18.29 4.02
C PHE A 96 43.43 19.30 5.16
N GLN A 97 44.45 19.27 6.03
CA GLN A 97 44.59 20.25 7.10
C GLN A 97 44.71 21.68 6.57
N VAL A 98 45.56 21.90 5.55
CA VAL A 98 45.71 23.23 4.93
C VAL A 98 44.42 23.67 4.24
N LEU A 99 43.70 22.73 3.60
CA LEU A 99 42.42 23.03 2.98
C LEU A 99 41.38 23.40 4.03
N ASP A 100 41.31 22.66 5.13
CA ASP A 100 40.37 22.91 6.24
C ASP A 100 40.62 24.28 6.89
N GLU A 101 41.87 24.63 7.17
CA GLU A 101 42.23 25.97 7.65
C GLU A 101 41.79 27.07 6.69
N LYS A 102 41.99 26.88 5.38
CA LYS A 102 41.52 27.83 4.36
C LYS A 102 40.00 27.92 4.32
N ILE A 103 39.30 26.79 4.40
CA ILE A 103 37.83 26.75 4.42
C ILE A 103 37.32 27.48 5.65
N ASN A 104 37.90 27.24 6.84
CA ASN A 104 37.52 27.91 8.07
C ASN A 104 37.74 29.42 8.00
N LEU A 105 38.87 29.87 7.42
CA LEU A 105 39.14 31.29 7.22
C LEU A 105 38.18 31.94 6.21
N VAL A 106 37.87 31.25 5.11
CA VAL A 106 36.90 31.71 4.12
C VAL A 106 35.49 31.75 4.72
N ALA A 107 35.07 30.70 5.43
CA ALA A 107 33.77 30.65 6.10
C ALA A 107 33.61 31.82 7.08
N THR A 108 34.62 32.09 7.90
CA THR A 108 34.60 33.21 8.85
C THR A 108 34.47 34.56 8.13
N LYS A 109 35.22 34.77 7.04
CA LYS A 109 35.13 36.00 6.23
C LYS A 109 33.78 36.13 5.53
N VAL A 110 33.22 35.03 5.02
CA VAL A 110 31.93 34.99 4.34
C VAL A 110 30.80 35.29 5.31
N VAL A 111 30.85 34.76 6.54
CA VAL A 111 29.87 35.09 7.60
C VAL A 111 29.91 36.57 7.91
N HIS A 112 31.09 37.13 8.20
CA HIS A 112 31.21 38.55 8.52
C HIS A 112 30.77 39.46 7.36
N LEU A 113 31.13 39.13 6.12
CA LEU A 113 30.67 39.88 4.96
C LEU A 113 29.16 39.73 4.75
N GLY A 114 28.63 38.53 4.99
CA GLY A 114 27.20 38.22 4.98
C GLY A 114 26.43 39.07 5.99
N ASP A 115 26.90 39.12 7.24
CA ASP A 115 26.29 39.91 8.32
C ASP A 115 26.31 41.40 8.00
N GLN A 116 27.42 41.93 7.47
CA GLN A 116 27.50 43.33 7.04
C GLN A 116 26.54 43.64 5.89
N LEU A 117 26.48 42.75 4.90
CA LEU A 117 25.64 42.92 3.72
C LEU A 117 24.16 42.78 4.07
N GLU A 118 23.79 41.84 4.94
CA GLU A 118 22.44 41.68 5.47
C GLU A 118 22.04 42.87 6.36
N GLY A 119 22.94 43.33 7.23
CA GLY A 119 22.73 44.47 8.12
C GLY A 119 22.41 45.76 7.37
N VAL A 120 22.97 45.96 6.16
CA VAL A 120 22.64 47.11 5.30
C VAL A 120 21.47 46.82 4.36
N ASN A 121 21.45 45.65 3.73
CA ASN A 121 20.50 45.35 2.66
C ASN A 121 19.09 45.04 3.18
N ASN A 122 18.95 44.37 4.32
CA ASN A 122 17.66 44.01 4.90
C ASN A 122 16.82 45.24 5.31
N PRO A 123 17.33 46.23 6.07
CA PRO A 123 16.56 47.44 6.37
C PRO A 123 16.28 48.27 5.12
N ARG A 124 17.22 48.34 4.17
CA ARG A 124 17.01 49.04 2.88
C ARG A 124 15.89 48.38 2.07
N ALA A 125 15.89 47.06 1.94
CA ALA A 125 14.86 46.29 1.24
C ALA A 125 13.49 46.49 1.91
N LYS A 126 13.43 46.38 3.25
CA LYS A 126 12.22 46.66 4.04
C LYS A 126 11.70 48.08 3.83
N ALA A 127 12.58 49.09 3.82
CA ALA A 127 12.18 50.48 3.60
C ALA A 127 11.62 50.73 2.19
N VAL A 128 12.23 50.12 1.17
CA VAL A 128 11.74 50.19 -0.23
C VAL A 128 10.37 49.52 -0.36
N GLU A 129 10.19 48.35 0.25
CA GLU A 129 8.91 47.63 0.25
C GLU A 129 7.84 48.39 1.03
N ALA A 130 8.16 48.92 2.22
CA ALA A 130 7.24 49.74 3.01
C ALA A 130 6.79 50.98 2.23
N LYS A 131 7.72 51.70 1.57
CA LYS A 131 7.39 52.83 0.70
C LYS A 131 6.44 52.41 -0.43
N LYS A 132 6.68 51.26 -1.06
CA LYS A 132 5.83 50.72 -2.12
C LYS A 132 4.42 50.43 -1.60
N LEU A 133 4.27 49.76 -0.46
CA LEU A 133 2.98 49.50 0.17
C LEU A 133 2.26 50.77 0.60
N MET A 134 2.97 51.75 1.17
CA MET A 134 2.40 53.05 1.55
C MET A 134 1.83 53.81 0.35
N ASN A 135 2.52 53.78 -0.80
CA ASN A 135 2.04 54.40 -2.03
C ASN A 135 0.72 53.77 -2.51
N TYR A 136 0.64 52.44 -2.55
CA TYR A 136 -0.60 51.76 -2.95
C TYR A 136 -1.71 51.93 -1.90
N MET A 137 -1.40 51.91 -0.62
CA MET A 137 -2.40 52.19 0.43
C MET A 137 -2.97 53.61 0.30
N SER A 138 -2.13 54.61 -0.01
CA SER A 138 -2.58 55.98 -0.30
C SER A 138 -3.55 56.05 -1.50
N GLU A 139 -3.31 55.22 -2.52
CA GLU A 139 -4.19 55.07 -3.67
C GLU A 139 -5.58 54.53 -3.26
N PHE A 140 -5.64 53.52 -2.39
CA PHE A 140 -6.91 52.97 -1.87
C PHE A 140 -7.62 53.91 -0.89
N LEU A 141 -6.90 54.80 -0.21
CA LEU A 141 -7.47 55.86 0.63
C LEU A 141 -8.04 57.05 -0.16
N SER A 142 -7.73 57.13 -1.45
CA SER A 142 -8.26 58.16 -2.34
C SER A 142 -9.67 57.78 -2.82
N ASP A 143 -10.55 58.75 -3.06
CA ASP A 143 -11.94 58.51 -3.52
C ASP A 143 -12.06 58.09 -5.00
N GLY A 144 -10.96 57.95 -5.71
CA GLY A 144 -10.93 57.43 -7.09
C GLY A 144 -10.80 55.90 -7.18
N PRO A 145 -11.07 55.31 -8.37
CA PRO A 145 -10.65 53.94 -8.66
C PRO A 145 -9.11 53.83 -8.59
N ALA A 146 -8.60 52.64 -8.29
CA ALA A 146 -7.17 52.36 -8.32
C ALA A 146 -6.63 52.75 -9.72
N LYS A 147 -5.69 53.70 -9.75
CA LYS A 147 -5.06 54.26 -10.94
C LYS A 147 -3.87 53.44 -11.43
N SER A 148 -3.34 52.52 -10.62
CA SER A 148 -2.13 51.79 -10.96
C SER A 148 -2.39 50.66 -11.96
N ASP A 149 -1.57 50.62 -13.00
CA ASP A 149 -1.57 49.57 -14.04
C ASP A 149 -1.44 48.16 -13.44
N LEU A 150 -0.81 48.05 -12.27
CA LEU A 150 -0.64 46.79 -11.55
C LEU A 150 -1.98 46.11 -11.24
N PHE A 151 -3.01 46.87 -10.88
CA PHE A 151 -4.31 46.34 -10.50
C PHE A 151 -5.30 46.26 -11.67
N THR A 152 -4.89 46.70 -12.86
CA THR A 152 -5.73 46.82 -14.06
C THR A 152 -5.26 45.91 -15.19
N ASP A 153 -3.97 45.55 -15.22
CA ASP A 153 -3.35 44.71 -16.24
C ASP A 153 -3.41 43.21 -15.85
N PRO A 154 -4.10 42.36 -16.63
CA PRO A 154 -4.12 40.90 -16.42
C PRO A 154 -2.73 40.26 -16.47
N ALA A 155 -1.77 40.84 -17.20
CA ALA A 155 -0.41 40.31 -17.30
C ALA A 155 0.40 40.48 -16.01
N LYS A 156 -0.06 41.32 -15.08
CA LYS A 156 0.61 41.59 -13.80
C LYS A 156 -0.12 40.98 -12.61
N LEU A 157 -1.07 40.06 -12.85
CA LEU A 157 -1.92 39.48 -11.81
C LEU A 157 -1.11 38.85 -10.66
N GLU A 158 -0.03 38.13 -10.95
CA GLU A 158 0.87 37.55 -9.93
C GLU A 158 1.53 38.62 -9.04
N GLN A 159 1.93 39.76 -9.62
CA GLN A 159 2.54 40.87 -8.87
C GLN A 159 1.49 41.66 -8.08
N ALA A 160 0.29 41.81 -8.65
CA ALA A 160 -0.85 42.42 -7.98
C ALA A 160 -1.27 41.60 -6.75
N ALA A 161 -1.20 40.26 -6.85
CA ALA A 161 -1.51 39.33 -5.79
C ALA A 161 -0.59 39.47 -4.56
N ASP A 162 0.74 39.53 -4.76
CA ASP A 162 1.69 39.75 -3.67
C ASP A 162 1.41 41.06 -2.93
N ILE A 163 1.14 42.13 -3.68
CA ILE A 163 0.93 43.46 -3.11
C ILE A 163 -0.44 43.55 -2.42
N ILE A 164 -1.51 43.02 -3.00
CA ILE A 164 -2.85 43.07 -2.38
C ILE A 164 -2.90 42.22 -1.11
N GLN A 165 -2.18 41.09 -1.06
CA GLN A 165 -2.10 40.26 0.14
C GLN A 165 -1.43 41.03 1.28
N LYS A 166 -0.29 41.68 1.01
CA LYS A 166 0.40 42.53 1.99
C LYS A 166 -0.47 43.71 2.44
N LEU A 167 -1.14 44.38 1.50
CA LEU A 167 -2.07 45.47 1.81
C LEU A 167 -3.26 45.00 2.66
N TYR A 168 -3.78 43.80 2.41
CA TYR A 168 -4.86 43.22 3.22
C TYR A 168 -4.40 42.97 4.67
N HIS A 169 -3.19 42.45 4.88
CA HIS A 169 -2.64 42.31 6.23
C HIS A 169 -2.49 43.67 6.93
N VAL A 170 -1.95 44.68 6.25
CA VAL A 170 -1.86 46.05 6.80
C VAL A 170 -3.26 46.60 7.12
N ALA A 171 -4.25 46.36 6.25
CA ALA A 171 -5.63 46.81 6.45
C ALA A 171 -6.31 46.15 7.67
N LEU A 172 -5.88 44.95 8.09
CA LEU A 172 -6.36 44.31 9.31
C LEU A 172 -5.83 45.00 10.58
N GLU A 173 -4.63 45.57 10.54
CA GLU A 173 -4.00 46.27 11.67
C GLU A 173 -4.45 47.73 11.82
N LEU A 174 -5.11 48.31 10.81
CA LEU A 174 -5.62 49.67 10.88
C LEU A 174 -6.77 49.80 11.89
N PRO A 175 -6.84 50.92 12.66
CA PRO A 175 -7.95 51.20 13.56
C PRO A 175 -9.29 51.24 12.81
N SER A 176 -10.32 50.67 13.44
CA SER A 176 -11.70 50.68 12.95
C SER A 176 -12.34 52.07 13.13
N ASN A 177 -11.89 53.03 12.32
CA ASN A 177 -12.42 54.38 12.27
C ASN A 177 -13.05 54.62 10.88
N GLU A 178 -14.10 55.44 10.80
CA GLU A 178 -14.85 55.69 9.55
C GLU A 178 -13.98 56.11 8.36
N ARG A 179 -12.85 56.79 8.60
CA ARG A 179 -11.90 57.22 7.56
C ARG A 179 -11.21 56.05 6.85
N TYR A 180 -10.94 54.95 7.56
CA TYR A 180 -10.21 53.80 7.03
C TYR A 180 -11.14 52.67 6.60
N ASP A 181 -12.38 52.63 7.07
CA ASP A 181 -13.34 51.57 6.73
C ASP A 181 -13.63 51.49 5.23
N ASN A 182 -13.70 52.63 4.53
CA ASN A 182 -13.85 52.66 3.08
C ASN A 182 -12.64 52.01 2.37
N ALA A 183 -11.41 52.36 2.76
CA ALA A 183 -10.19 51.79 2.19
C ALA A 183 -10.06 50.29 2.51
N ARG A 184 -10.41 49.86 3.74
CA ARG A 184 -10.43 48.45 4.14
C ARG A 184 -11.39 47.66 3.26
N LYS A 185 -12.59 48.19 3.01
CA LYS A 185 -13.57 47.57 2.12
C LYS A 185 -13.07 47.48 0.68
N LYS A 186 -12.51 48.57 0.12
CA LYS A 186 -11.92 48.56 -1.24
C LYS A 186 -10.78 47.54 -1.37
N ILE A 187 -9.90 47.43 -0.38
CA ILE A 187 -8.80 46.45 -0.37
C ILE A 187 -9.36 45.03 -0.31
N TRP A 188 -10.39 44.79 0.52
CA TRP A 188 -11.04 43.49 0.62
C TRP A 188 -11.75 43.08 -0.67
N ASP A 189 -12.52 43.99 -1.28
CA ASP A 189 -13.19 43.75 -2.56
C ASP A 189 -12.15 43.45 -3.67
N LYS A 190 -11.03 44.17 -3.68
CA LYS A 190 -9.95 43.93 -4.65
C LYS A 190 -9.19 42.64 -4.38
N TYR A 191 -8.98 42.27 -3.11
CA TYR A 191 -8.41 41.00 -2.70
C TYR A 191 -9.24 39.82 -3.23
N ASN A 192 -10.56 39.84 -3.00
CA ASN A 192 -11.46 38.80 -3.50
C ASN A 192 -11.53 38.74 -5.03
N ASN A 193 -11.46 39.91 -5.69
CA ASN A 193 -11.44 39.96 -7.15
C ASN A 193 -10.18 39.32 -7.72
N ILE A 194 -8.99 39.70 -7.21
CA ILE A 194 -7.71 39.11 -7.63
C ILE A 194 -7.68 37.62 -7.34
N GLU A 195 -8.18 37.19 -6.18
CA GLU A 195 -8.32 35.77 -5.85
C GLU A 195 -9.19 35.02 -6.86
N SER A 196 -10.36 35.58 -7.23
CA SER A 196 -11.23 34.99 -8.25
C SER A 196 -10.58 34.95 -9.64
N GLU A 197 -9.85 36.00 -10.03
CA GLU A 197 -9.11 36.05 -11.28
C GLU A 197 -7.96 35.04 -11.32
N LEU A 198 -7.21 34.89 -10.23
CA LEU A 198 -6.14 33.89 -10.11
C LEU A 198 -6.69 32.46 -10.20
N ILE A 199 -7.82 32.17 -9.58
CA ILE A 199 -8.48 30.86 -9.70
C ILE A 199 -8.89 30.61 -11.15
N LYS A 200 -9.48 31.60 -11.84
CA LYS A 200 -9.84 31.47 -13.26
C LYS A 200 -8.60 31.26 -14.14
N GLU A 201 -7.52 31.98 -13.88
CA GLU A 201 -6.26 31.82 -14.60
C GLU A 201 -5.64 30.44 -14.37
N PHE A 202 -5.72 29.91 -13.14
CA PHE A 202 -5.32 28.56 -12.81
C PHE A 202 -6.14 27.51 -13.57
N THR A 203 -7.48 27.64 -13.57
CA THR A 203 -8.38 26.75 -14.33
C THR A 203 -8.08 26.79 -15.83
N LYS A 204 -7.82 27.99 -16.38
CA LYS A 204 -7.44 28.15 -17.78
C LYS A 204 -6.10 27.47 -18.10
N ALA A 205 -5.08 27.68 -17.27
CA ALA A 205 -3.78 27.04 -17.42
C ALA A 205 -3.89 25.50 -17.37
N HIS A 206 -4.78 24.97 -16.52
CA HIS A 206 -5.08 23.53 -16.48
C HIS A 206 -5.71 23.03 -17.79
N THR A 207 -6.67 23.77 -18.37
CA THR A 207 -7.27 23.38 -19.66
C THR A 207 -6.29 23.47 -20.84
N GLU A 208 -5.31 24.37 -20.76
CA GLU A 208 -4.27 24.54 -21.78
C GLU A 208 -3.08 23.58 -21.60
N GLY A 209 -2.98 22.90 -20.45
CA GLY A 209 -1.88 22.00 -20.11
C GLY A 209 -0.57 22.70 -19.74
N ASP A 210 -0.61 23.97 -19.32
CA ASP A 210 0.59 24.72 -18.90
C ASP A 210 0.90 24.50 -17.40
N GLU A 211 1.64 23.42 -17.12
CA GLU A 211 2.06 23.03 -15.77
C GLU A 211 2.91 24.11 -15.07
N LYS A 212 3.76 24.83 -15.82
CA LYS A 212 4.63 25.86 -15.25
C LYS A 212 3.82 27.05 -14.76
N LYS A 213 2.83 27.47 -15.54
CA LYS A 213 1.92 28.55 -15.16
C LYS A 213 1.02 28.13 -14.00
N MET A 214 0.50 26.91 -14.02
CA MET A 214 -0.26 26.36 -12.89
C MET A 214 0.55 26.38 -11.60
N LYS A 215 1.82 25.95 -11.63
CA LYS A 215 2.70 25.95 -10.45
C LYS A 215 2.93 27.35 -9.88
N ARG A 216 3.22 28.33 -10.75
CA ARG A 216 3.40 29.73 -10.31
C ARG A 216 2.13 30.29 -9.67
N VAL A 217 0.99 30.11 -10.33
CA VAL A 217 -0.31 30.61 -9.82
C VAL A 217 -0.70 29.90 -8.52
N ALA A 218 -0.51 28.58 -8.41
CA ALA A 218 -0.78 27.82 -7.19
C ALA A 218 0.09 28.28 -6.00
N MET A 219 1.37 28.59 -6.25
CA MET A 219 2.29 29.11 -5.24
C MET A 219 1.88 30.50 -4.74
N VAL A 220 1.34 31.35 -5.62
CA VAL A 220 0.80 32.65 -5.21
C VAL A 220 -0.51 32.46 -4.43
N LEU A 221 -1.41 31.62 -4.94
CA LEU A 221 -2.71 31.31 -4.32
C LEU A 221 -2.60 30.62 -2.96
N SER A 222 -1.51 29.91 -2.65
CA SER A 222 -1.36 29.25 -1.33
C SER A 222 -1.34 30.24 -0.16
N ASN A 223 -1.00 31.49 -0.43
CA ASN A 223 -1.01 32.57 0.56
C ASN A 223 -2.38 33.23 0.73
N PHE A 224 -3.36 32.84 -0.09
CA PHE A 224 -4.72 33.36 -0.08
C PHE A 224 -5.67 32.44 0.68
N LYS A 225 -6.75 33.00 1.26
CA LYS A 225 -7.73 32.23 2.04
C LYS A 225 -8.52 31.25 1.18
N GLY A 226 -8.75 31.59 -0.08
CA GLY A 226 -9.47 30.82 -1.09
C GLY A 226 -8.62 29.75 -1.78
N TYR A 227 -7.42 29.44 -1.31
CA TYR A 227 -6.62 28.31 -1.81
C TYR A 227 -7.43 26.99 -1.84
N GLY A 228 -8.31 26.78 -0.86
CA GLY A 228 -9.23 25.65 -0.84
C GLY A 228 -10.16 25.58 -2.07
N GLN A 229 -10.67 26.73 -2.54
CA GLN A 229 -11.51 26.84 -3.72
C GLN A 229 -10.71 26.58 -5.01
N CYS A 230 -9.44 26.99 -5.06
CA CYS A 230 -8.54 26.64 -6.15
C CYS A 230 -8.37 25.12 -6.27
N ILE A 231 -8.18 24.44 -5.14
CA ILE A 231 -8.11 22.97 -5.11
C ILE A 231 -9.44 22.35 -5.56
N ASP A 232 -10.58 22.89 -5.12
CA ASP A 232 -11.89 22.38 -5.54
C ASP A 232 -12.10 22.53 -7.05
N ALA A 233 -11.76 23.69 -7.62
CA ALA A 233 -11.81 23.92 -9.07
C ALA A 233 -10.84 23.00 -9.83
N PHE A 234 -9.64 22.76 -9.30
CA PHE A 234 -8.70 21.78 -9.85
C PHE A 234 -9.30 20.37 -9.88
N ILE A 235 -9.88 19.93 -8.76
CA ILE A 235 -10.50 18.60 -8.66
C ILE A 235 -11.66 18.47 -9.65
N GLU A 236 -12.50 19.50 -9.78
CA GLU A 236 -13.61 19.51 -10.73
C GLU A 236 -13.14 19.39 -12.18
N GLU A 237 -12.14 20.17 -12.60
CA GLU A 237 -11.60 20.08 -13.96
C GLU A 237 -10.86 18.76 -14.22
N ALA A 238 -10.08 18.26 -13.26
CA ALA A 238 -9.40 16.98 -13.37
C ALA A 238 -10.40 15.82 -13.52
N GLN A 239 -11.55 15.89 -12.85
CA GLN A 239 -12.62 14.90 -12.97
C GLN A 239 -13.47 15.06 -14.24
N ARG A 240 -13.61 16.27 -14.79
CA ARG A 240 -14.49 16.56 -15.94
C ARG A 240 -14.09 15.77 -17.19
N ASN A 241 -12.80 15.49 -17.36
CA ASN A 241 -12.26 14.76 -18.52
C ASN A 241 -11.87 13.30 -18.20
N ALA A 242 -12.31 12.74 -17.07
CA ALA A 242 -11.77 11.47 -16.57
C ALA A 242 -12.67 10.24 -16.79
N PHE A 243 -14.01 10.40 -16.80
CA PHE A 243 -14.94 9.27 -16.71
C PHE A 243 -15.77 9.14 -17.99
N TYR A 244 -15.27 8.35 -18.95
CA TYR A 244 -15.96 8.10 -20.22
C TYR A 244 -16.37 6.63 -20.40
N LYS A 245 -15.82 5.71 -19.58
CA LYS A 245 -16.15 4.28 -19.68
C LYS A 245 -17.41 3.91 -18.89
N PRO A 246 -18.08 2.82 -19.29
CA PRO A 246 -19.27 2.31 -18.59
C PRO A 246 -18.97 1.74 -17.19
N ASP A 247 -17.74 1.32 -16.92
CA ASP A 247 -17.30 0.91 -15.58
C ASP A 247 -16.40 1.99 -14.95
N LEU A 248 -16.92 2.65 -13.92
CA LEU A 248 -16.26 3.77 -13.23
C LEU A 248 -14.93 3.33 -12.59
N PHE A 249 -14.83 2.08 -12.16
CA PHE A 249 -13.64 1.57 -11.45
C PHE A 249 -12.39 1.52 -12.34
N ASP A 250 -12.55 1.26 -13.63
CA ASP A 250 -11.44 1.12 -14.58
C ASP A 250 -10.79 2.48 -14.95
N ASP A 251 -11.52 3.57 -14.76
CA ASP A 251 -11.05 4.93 -15.07
C ASP A 251 -10.50 5.66 -13.84
N ILE A 252 -10.89 5.26 -12.61
CA ILE A 252 -10.43 5.91 -11.37
C ILE A 252 -8.91 5.79 -11.20
N VAL A 253 -8.34 4.59 -11.36
CA VAL A 253 -6.91 4.37 -11.10
C VAL A 253 -6.02 5.12 -12.10
N PRO A 254 -6.26 5.04 -13.43
CA PRO A 254 -5.52 5.86 -14.40
C PRO A 254 -5.70 7.36 -14.17
N CYS A 255 -6.90 7.81 -13.81
CA CYS A 255 -7.17 9.21 -13.49
C CYS A 255 -6.36 9.67 -12.26
N CYS A 256 -6.36 8.88 -11.18
CA CYS A 256 -5.56 9.16 -10.00
C CYS A 256 -4.07 9.19 -10.30
N SER A 257 -3.56 8.30 -11.16
CA SER A 257 -2.13 8.29 -11.53
C SER A 257 -1.73 9.56 -12.27
N ARG A 258 -2.47 9.93 -13.33
CA ARG A 258 -2.20 11.17 -14.09
C ARG A 258 -2.34 12.42 -13.21
N THR A 259 -3.36 12.45 -12.38
CA THR A 259 -3.61 13.61 -11.50
C THR A 259 -2.53 13.71 -10.42
N ASN A 260 -2.01 12.58 -9.91
CA ASN A 260 -0.94 12.56 -8.93
C ASN A 260 0.39 13.12 -9.48
N GLU A 261 0.73 12.81 -10.73
CA GLU A 261 1.87 13.42 -11.42
C GLU A 261 1.72 14.95 -11.47
N LEU A 262 0.57 15.43 -11.95
CA LEU A 262 0.28 16.88 -12.00
C LEU A 262 0.30 17.53 -10.61
N ILE A 263 -0.27 16.88 -9.59
CA ILE A 263 -0.30 17.41 -8.22
C ILE A 263 1.12 17.56 -7.66
N THR A 264 1.98 16.56 -7.90
CA THR A 264 3.36 16.55 -7.41
C THR A 264 4.19 17.69 -8.03
N GLU A 265 3.91 18.03 -9.29
CA GLU A 265 4.62 19.11 -9.97
C GLU A 265 4.12 20.50 -9.60
N VAL A 266 2.80 20.65 -9.42
CA VAL A 266 2.11 21.94 -9.26
C VAL A 266 2.03 22.40 -7.81
N PHE A 267 1.80 21.50 -6.84
CA PHE A 267 1.48 21.86 -5.46
C PHE A 267 2.58 21.49 -4.48
N SER A 268 2.90 22.42 -3.55
CA SER A 268 3.89 22.18 -2.49
C SER A 268 3.42 21.16 -1.43
N ASN A 269 2.11 21.08 -1.19
CA ASN A 269 1.49 20.10 -0.29
C ASN A 269 0.69 19.07 -1.11
N HIS A 270 1.42 18.25 -1.85
CA HIS A 270 0.85 17.24 -2.76
C HIS A 270 -0.05 16.22 -2.04
N ASP A 271 0.34 15.79 -0.84
CA ASP A 271 -0.35 14.74 -0.08
C ASP A 271 -1.78 15.16 0.32
N ALA A 272 -1.94 16.38 0.81
CA ALA A 272 -3.24 16.90 1.23
C ALA A 272 -4.19 17.13 0.04
N VAL A 273 -3.65 17.59 -1.10
CA VAL A 273 -4.43 17.79 -2.33
C VAL A 273 -4.89 16.44 -2.89
N MET A 274 -4.01 15.43 -2.89
CA MET A 274 -4.35 14.09 -3.34
C MET A 274 -5.40 13.43 -2.43
N ALA A 275 -5.30 13.60 -1.10
CA ALA A 275 -6.31 13.12 -0.16
C ALA A 275 -7.69 13.76 -0.43
N LYS A 276 -7.74 15.07 -0.65
CA LYS A 276 -8.99 15.78 -0.97
C LYS A 276 -9.57 15.34 -2.33
N PHE A 277 -8.71 15.10 -3.32
CA PHE A 277 -9.12 14.56 -4.63
C PHE A 277 -9.77 13.19 -4.51
N VAL A 278 -9.13 12.25 -3.80
CA VAL A 278 -9.66 10.91 -3.58
C VAL A 278 -10.93 10.94 -2.74
N GLN A 279 -11.00 11.76 -1.70
CA GLN A 279 -12.23 11.96 -0.92
C GLN A 279 -13.40 12.41 -1.80
N ASN A 280 -13.14 13.33 -2.74
CA ASN A 280 -14.15 13.81 -3.66
C ASN A 280 -14.61 12.70 -4.63
N ILE A 281 -13.69 11.90 -5.17
CA ILE A 281 -14.05 10.74 -6.01
C ILE A 281 -14.96 9.76 -5.23
N TYR A 282 -14.60 9.43 -3.99
CA TYR A 282 -15.38 8.49 -3.18
C TYR A 282 -16.80 9.01 -2.88
N HIS A 283 -16.94 10.24 -2.38
CA HIS A 283 -18.24 10.78 -1.96
C HIS A 283 -19.11 11.29 -3.12
N ASN A 284 -18.52 11.86 -4.19
CA ASN A 284 -19.33 12.44 -5.27
C ASN A 284 -19.55 11.51 -6.45
N LYS A 285 -18.58 10.66 -6.81
CA LYS A 285 -18.70 9.79 -7.99
C LYS A 285 -19.04 8.37 -7.59
N LEU A 286 -18.21 7.75 -6.76
CA LEU A 286 -18.33 6.35 -6.38
C LEU A 286 -19.61 6.10 -5.57
N GLN A 287 -19.91 6.95 -4.59
CA GLN A 287 -21.13 6.87 -3.80
C GLN A 287 -22.40 7.01 -4.66
N LYS A 288 -22.44 7.95 -5.61
CA LYS A 288 -23.58 8.11 -6.51
C LYS A 288 -23.76 6.90 -7.44
N TYR A 289 -22.66 6.35 -7.95
CA TYR A 289 -22.69 5.13 -8.76
C TYR A 289 -23.18 3.92 -7.97
N ILE A 290 -22.70 3.75 -6.72
CA ILE A 290 -23.13 2.68 -5.81
C ILE A 290 -24.63 2.82 -5.51
N TYR A 291 -25.11 4.00 -5.12
CA TYR A 291 -26.55 4.20 -4.87
C TYR A 291 -27.39 3.96 -6.12
N SER A 292 -26.96 4.46 -7.29
CA SER A 292 -27.69 4.21 -8.54
C SER A 292 -27.73 2.73 -8.94
N LYS A 293 -26.74 1.93 -8.57
CA LYS A 293 -26.71 0.49 -8.85
C LYS A 293 -27.45 -0.33 -7.79
N LEU A 294 -27.47 0.11 -6.54
CA LEU A 294 -28.08 -0.63 -5.43
C LEU A 294 -29.55 -0.27 -5.21
N ASP A 295 -29.94 0.98 -5.40
CA ASP A 295 -31.33 1.42 -5.21
C ASP A 295 -32.24 1.02 -6.38
N ASN A 296 -31.67 0.69 -7.55
CA ASN A 296 -32.40 0.21 -8.73
C ASN A 296 -32.65 -1.31 -8.71
N GLU A 297 -32.02 -2.06 -7.80
CA GLU A 297 -32.12 -3.52 -7.76
C GLU A 297 -33.24 -3.96 -6.80
N ILE A 298 -34.31 -4.51 -7.37
CA ILE A 298 -35.51 -4.96 -6.63
C ILE A 298 -35.31 -6.39 -6.09
N ASP A 299 -34.47 -7.20 -6.74
CA ASP A 299 -34.21 -8.59 -6.35
C ASP A 299 -33.19 -8.65 -5.20
N PRO A 300 -33.55 -9.20 -4.02
CA PRO A 300 -32.63 -9.35 -2.88
C PRO A 300 -31.37 -10.14 -3.21
N GLU A 301 -31.45 -11.15 -4.09
CA GLU A 301 -30.30 -11.99 -4.47
C GLU A 301 -29.28 -11.18 -5.28
N VAL A 302 -29.78 -10.45 -6.29
CA VAL A 302 -28.97 -9.59 -7.16
C VAL A 302 -28.43 -8.39 -6.39
N TYR A 303 -29.20 -7.84 -5.46
CA TYR A 303 -28.76 -6.77 -4.57
C TYR A 303 -27.58 -7.21 -3.68
N LEU A 304 -27.68 -8.36 -3.00
CA LEU A 304 -26.62 -8.84 -2.11
C LEU A 304 -25.35 -9.22 -2.88
N ASP A 305 -25.49 -9.83 -4.06
CA ASP A 305 -24.35 -10.16 -4.93
C ASP A 305 -23.71 -8.90 -5.52
N SER A 306 -24.51 -7.92 -5.94
CA SER A 306 -24.02 -6.64 -6.46
C SER A 306 -23.33 -5.82 -5.38
N LEU A 307 -23.88 -5.76 -4.16
CA LEU A 307 -23.26 -5.11 -3.01
C LEU A 307 -21.92 -5.76 -2.69
N TYR A 308 -21.86 -7.09 -2.62
CA TYR A 308 -20.61 -7.83 -2.38
C TYR A 308 -19.56 -7.56 -3.47
N LYS A 309 -19.96 -7.58 -4.75
CA LYS A 309 -19.07 -7.30 -5.89
C LYS A 309 -18.55 -5.86 -5.85
N LEU A 310 -19.44 -4.89 -5.64
CA LEU A 310 -19.07 -3.47 -5.56
C LEU A 310 -18.16 -3.21 -4.36
N TYR A 311 -18.46 -3.77 -3.19
CA TYR A 311 -17.64 -3.61 -2.00
C TYR A 311 -16.26 -4.24 -2.15
N THR A 312 -16.18 -5.47 -2.67
CA THR A 312 -14.90 -6.15 -2.96
C THR A 312 -14.07 -5.39 -4.00
N ARG A 313 -14.70 -4.85 -5.05
CA ARG A 313 -14.02 -3.99 -6.03
C ARG A 313 -13.54 -2.68 -5.41
N THR A 314 -14.31 -2.06 -4.53
CA THR A 314 -13.89 -0.84 -3.83
C THR A 314 -12.72 -1.09 -2.87
N ILE A 315 -12.66 -2.25 -2.21
CA ILE A 315 -11.50 -2.64 -1.40
C ILE A 315 -10.26 -2.79 -2.28
N LYS A 316 -10.35 -3.53 -3.39
CA LYS A 316 -9.23 -3.66 -4.34
C LYS A 316 -8.78 -2.30 -4.88
N LEU A 317 -9.74 -1.44 -5.21
CA LEU A 317 -9.46 -0.06 -5.61
C LEU A 317 -8.76 0.72 -4.48
N SER A 318 -9.18 0.56 -3.23
CA SER A 318 -8.51 1.19 -2.07
C SER A 318 -7.08 0.70 -1.91
N GLU A 319 -6.82 -0.59 -2.11
CA GLU A 319 -5.47 -1.16 -2.09
C GLU A 319 -4.61 -0.58 -3.23
N GLU A 320 -5.13 -0.53 -4.45
CA GLU A 320 -4.44 0.07 -5.59
C GLU A 320 -4.20 1.57 -5.40
N LEU A 321 -5.11 2.29 -4.73
CA LEU A 321 -4.93 3.71 -4.42
C LEU A 321 -3.97 3.95 -3.26
N SER A 322 -3.72 2.96 -2.40
CA SER A 322 -2.79 3.09 -1.26
C SER A 322 -1.33 3.35 -1.68
N GLN A 323 -0.98 3.07 -2.93
CA GLN A 323 0.33 3.38 -3.49
C GLN A 323 0.60 4.89 -3.60
N PHE A 324 -0.45 5.71 -3.67
CA PHE A 324 -0.33 7.16 -3.69
C PHE A 324 -0.22 7.68 -2.26
N LYS A 325 0.77 8.53 -2.00
CA LYS A 325 0.94 9.17 -0.70
C LYS A 325 -0.21 10.17 -0.48
N MET A 326 -1.09 9.90 0.47
CA MET A 326 -2.26 10.73 0.80
C MET A 326 -2.20 11.25 2.25
N GLY A 327 -0.98 11.48 2.75
CA GLY A 327 -0.72 11.89 4.12
C GLY A 327 -0.55 10.71 5.08
N ASN A 328 -0.61 10.99 6.39
CA ASN A 328 -0.17 10.07 7.45
C ASN A 328 -1.25 9.09 7.95
N ASP A 329 -2.50 9.17 7.50
CA ASP A 329 -3.59 8.31 7.99
C ASP A 329 -3.71 7.05 7.12
N SER A 330 -3.06 5.97 7.56
CA SER A 330 -3.14 4.64 6.92
C SER A 330 -4.57 4.07 6.89
N LEU A 331 -5.49 4.61 7.71
CA LEU A 331 -6.88 4.21 7.78
C LEU A 331 -7.81 5.13 6.97
N PHE A 332 -7.28 6.15 6.28
CA PHE A 332 -8.10 7.11 5.53
C PHE A 332 -8.99 6.44 4.47
N LEU A 333 -8.39 5.60 3.61
CA LEU A 333 -9.13 4.88 2.56
C LEU A 333 -10.14 3.89 3.17
N ALA A 334 -9.78 3.22 4.26
CA ALA A 334 -10.69 2.34 4.98
C ALA A 334 -11.90 3.09 5.54
N LYS A 335 -11.70 4.29 6.10
CA LYS A 335 -12.78 5.17 6.58
C LYS A 335 -13.66 5.66 5.43
N LEU A 336 -13.07 6.04 4.30
CA LEU A 336 -13.82 6.45 3.10
C LEU A 336 -14.69 5.31 2.57
N THR A 337 -14.15 4.10 2.44
CA THR A 337 -14.88 2.91 2.02
C THR A 337 -16.03 2.60 2.97
N LYS A 338 -15.82 2.70 4.29
CA LYS A 338 -16.92 2.55 5.27
C LYS A 338 -17.98 3.64 5.11
N SER A 339 -17.57 4.89 4.91
CA SER A 339 -18.49 6.04 4.75
C SER A 339 -19.47 5.85 3.60
N ILE A 340 -18.97 5.46 2.41
CA ILE A 340 -19.80 5.31 1.21
C ILE A 340 -20.79 4.14 1.30
N PHE A 341 -20.46 3.11 2.10
CA PHE A 341 -21.28 1.90 2.24
C PHE A 341 -22.09 1.85 3.56
N HIS A 342 -21.91 2.81 4.48
CA HIS A 342 -22.48 2.78 5.83
C HIS A 342 -24.00 2.49 5.83
N LYS A 343 -24.76 3.19 4.97
CA LYS A 343 -26.22 3.01 4.84
C LYS A 343 -26.61 1.57 4.43
N HIS A 344 -25.82 0.92 3.59
CA HIS A 344 -26.11 -0.44 3.11
C HIS A 344 -25.56 -1.51 4.05
N LEU A 345 -24.41 -1.28 4.68
CA LEU A 345 -23.77 -2.21 5.61
C LEU A 345 -24.51 -2.33 6.95
N ASP A 346 -25.09 -1.24 7.47
CA ASP A 346 -25.87 -1.28 8.72
C ASP A 346 -27.11 -2.16 8.60
N ALA A 347 -27.78 -2.13 7.44
CA ALA A 347 -28.95 -2.95 7.16
C ALA A 347 -28.59 -4.35 6.61
N TYR A 348 -27.35 -4.55 6.15
CA TYR A 348 -26.91 -5.74 5.43
C TYR A 348 -27.14 -7.03 6.20
N ILE A 349 -26.74 -7.09 7.48
CA ILE A 349 -26.87 -8.31 8.29
C ILE A 349 -28.34 -8.72 8.50
N GLY A 350 -29.24 -7.74 8.63
CA GLY A 350 -30.67 -7.97 8.74
C GLY A 350 -31.27 -8.49 7.43
N PHE A 351 -30.90 -7.88 6.31
CA PHE A 351 -31.35 -8.30 4.97
C PHE A 351 -30.82 -9.68 4.59
N GLU A 352 -29.52 -9.96 4.77
CA GLU A 352 -28.91 -11.25 4.47
C GLU A 352 -29.51 -12.38 5.33
N THR A 353 -29.76 -12.13 6.63
CA THR A 353 -30.39 -13.12 7.52
C THR A 353 -31.83 -13.41 7.10
N LYS A 354 -32.58 -12.39 6.68
CA LYS A 354 -33.96 -12.53 6.20
C LYS A 354 -33.99 -13.32 4.88
N TYR A 355 -33.15 -12.94 3.92
CA TYR A 355 -33.01 -13.62 2.64
C TYR A 355 -32.62 -15.10 2.81
N LEU A 356 -31.62 -15.39 3.65
CA LEU A 356 -31.19 -16.77 3.90
C LEU A 356 -32.31 -17.61 4.54
N LYS A 357 -33.07 -17.04 5.48
CA LYS A 357 -34.24 -17.72 6.08
C LYS A 357 -35.33 -18.01 5.04
N GLU A 358 -35.64 -17.05 4.18
CA GLU A 358 -36.64 -17.19 3.12
C GLU A 358 -36.21 -18.22 2.07
N ARG A 359 -34.94 -18.24 1.65
CA ARG A 359 -34.41 -19.23 0.70
C ARG A 359 -34.36 -20.63 1.30
N CYS A 360 -33.87 -20.79 2.51
CA CYS A 360 -33.88 -22.08 3.22
C CYS A 360 -35.32 -22.58 3.39
N ALA A 361 -36.27 -21.71 3.74
CA ALA A 361 -37.68 -22.07 3.83
C ALA A 361 -38.25 -22.48 2.47
N ALA A 362 -37.92 -21.78 1.38
CA ALA A 362 -38.36 -22.12 0.03
C ALA A 362 -37.81 -23.48 -0.45
N HIS A 363 -36.54 -23.79 -0.19
CA HIS A 363 -35.96 -25.10 -0.51
C HIS A 363 -36.62 -26.23 0.28
N LEU A 364 -36.90 -26.01 1.56
CA LEU A 364 -37.62 -26.97 2.40
C LEU A 364 -39.07 -27.14 1.94
N GLN A 365 -39.76 -26.04 1.62
CA GLN A 365 -41.15 -26.08 1.15
C GLN A 365 -41.27 -26.82 -0.18
N ARG A 366 -40.39 -26.54 -1.15
CA ARG A 366 -40.35 -27.25 -2.44
C ARG A 366 -40.11 -28.75 -2.24
N TYR A 367 -39.24 -29.13 -1.31
CA TYR A 367 -39.00 -30.53 -0.98
C TYR A 367 -40.24 -31.21 -0.38
N TYR A 368 -40.91 -30.53 0.55
CA TYR A 368 -42.15 -31.03 1.15
C TYR A 368 -43.30 -31.13 0.14
N GLU A 369 -43.41 -30.18 -0.79
CA GLU A 369 -44.40 -30.20 -1.87
C GLU A 369 -44.15 -31.36 -2.85
N VAL A 370 -42.90 -31.61 -3.25
CA VAL A 370 -42.53 -32.73 -4.12
C VAL A 370 -42.84 -34.09 -3.49
N ASN A 371 -42.67 -34.20 -2.16
CA ASN A 371 -42.96 -35.43 -1.43
C ASN A 371 -44.42 -35.52 -0.95
N GLY A 372 -45.28 -34.55 -1.32
CA GLY A 372 -46.68 -34.50 -0.88
C GLY A 372 -46.86 -34.42 0.65
N HIS A 373 -45.84 -33.97 1.38
CA HIS A 373 -45.79 -34.00 2.84
C HIS A 373 -46.10 -32.61 3.42
N GLN A 374 -47.10 -32.51 4.30
CA GLN A 374 -47.38 -31.28 5.03
C GLN A 374 -46.75 -31.33 6.42
N LYS A 375 -45.96 -30.30 6.76
CA LYS A 375 -45.36 -30.17 8.09
C LYS A 375 -46.46 -30.04 9.14
N LYS A 376 -46.74 -31.13 9.87
CA LYS A 376 -47.68 -31.09 11.00
C LYS A 376 -47.08 -30.24 12.12
N GLN A 377 -47.86 -29.30 12.65
CA GLN A 377 -47.47 -28.52 13.83
C GLN A 377 -47.39 -29.48 15.02
N ILE A 378 -46.18 -29.89 15.39
CA ILE A 378 -45.98 -30.69 16.60
C ILE A 378 -46.19 -29.73 17.77
N GLN A 379 -47.40 -29.74 18.34
CA GLN A 379 -47.63 -29.16 19.67
C GLN A 379 -46.80 -29.98 20.66
N SER A 380 -45.59 -29.50 20.92
CA SER A 380 -44.72 -30.01 21.98
C SER A 380 -45.32 -29.61 23.33
N GLY A 381 -46.30 -30.39 23.78
CA GLY A 381 -46.85 -30.36 25.12
C GLY A 381 -46.84 -31.78 25.64
N GLY A 382 -46.23 -32.02 26.80
CA GLY A 382 -45.84 -33.35 27.30
C GLY A 382 -46.94 -34.42 27.43
N ILE A 383 -48.21 -34.07 27.20
CA ILE A 383 -49.34 -35.00 27.20
C ILE A 383 -49.48 -35.76 25.86
N THR A 384 -49.11 -35.17 24.71
CA THR A 384 -49.19 -35.85 23.41
C THR A 384 -48.10 -36.90 23.24
N GLU A 385 -46.92 -36.65 23.82
CA GLU A 385 -45.78 -37.58 23.83
C GLU A 385 -46.05 -38.79 24.72
N LEU A 386 -46.67 -38.56 25.89
CA LEU A 386 -47.12 -39.62 26.79
C LEU A 386 -48.21 -40.48 26.14
N ARG A 387 -49.13 -39.86 25.39
CA ARG A 387 -50.17 -40.58 24.64
C ARG A 387 -49.58 -41.42 23.51
N ARG A 388 -48.55 -40.92 22.80
CA ARG A 388 -47.81 -41.66 21.77
C ARG A 388 -47.07 -42.86 22.36
N ASP A 389 -46.42 -42.70 23.50
CA ASP A 389 -45.69 -43.78 24.19
C ASP A 389 -46.63 -44.83 24.79
N LEU A 390 -47.78 -44.41 25.34
CA LEU A 390 -48.84 -45.33 25.77
C LEU A 390 -49.43 -46.11 24.59
N GLN A 391 -49.66 -45.46 23.43
CA GLN A 391 -50.15 -46.15 22.24
C GLN A 391 -49.13 -47.12 21.64
N ALA A 392 -47.84 -46.79 21.69
CA ALA A 392 -46.76 -47.70 21.27
C ALA A 392 -46.64 -48.92 22.19
N LYS A 393 -46.81 -48.75 23.52
CA LYS A 393 -46.84 -49.86 24.49
C LYS A 393 -48.14 -50.66 24.50
N ILE A 394 -49.27 -50.07 24.16
CA ILE A 394 -50.56 -50.76 24.05
C ILE A 394 -50.71 -51.47 22.70
N GLY A 395 -50.12 -50.94 21.62
CA GLY A 395 -50.09 -51.56 20.30
C GLY A 395 -49.33 -52.88 20.26
N THR A 396 -48.36 -53.09 21.15
CA THR A 396 -47.67 -54.38 21.30
C THR A 396 -48.44 -55.40 22.14
N MET A 397 -49.44 -54.97 22.94
CA MET A 397 -50.23 -55.84 23.82
C MET A 397 -51.65 -56.15 23.32
N THR A 398 -52.10 -55.57 22.20
CA THR A 398 -53.45 -55.81 21.65
C THR A 398 -53.40 -56.51 20.29
N LYS A 399 -52.93 -57.77 20.29
CA LYS A 399 -53.24 -58.74 19.22
C LYS A 399 -54.69 -59.24 19.36
N THR A 400 -55.68 -58.35 19.41
CA THR A 400 -57.11 -58.69 19.29
C THR A 400 -57.90 -57.46 18.82
N GLY A 401 -57.98 -57.31 17.49
CA GLY A 401 -59.17 -56.89 16.75
C GLY A 401 -60.05 -55.74 17.27
N ILE A 402 -59.50 -54.57 17.63
CA ILE A 402 -60.28 -53.32 17.75
C ILE A 402 -59.49 -52.16 17.14
N ASN A 403 -60.06 -51.57 16.08
CA ASN A 403 -59.48 -50.46 15.31
C ASN A 403 -59.89 -49.12 15.96
N ILE A 404 -58.98 -48.47 16.71
CA ILE A 404 -59.21 -47.13 17.28
C ILE A 404 -57.95 -46.26 17.08
N GLY A 405 -58.03 -45.31 16.15
CA GLY A 405 -57.04 -44.23 15.97
C GLY A 405 -56.41 -44.20 14.57
N PRO A 406 -56.02 -43.02 14.05
CA PRO A 406 -55.71 -42.83 12.63
C PRO A 406 -54.52 -43.71 12.22
N THR A 407 -54.65 -44.29 11.03
CA THR A 407 -53.60 -45.03 10.33
C THR A 407 -52.27 -44.30 10.46
N ILE A 408 -51.28 -44.97 11.03
CA ILE A 408 -49.89 -44.52 10.95
C ILE A 408 -49.58 -44.47 9.45
N GLU A 409 -49.57 -43.26 8.88
CA GLU A 409 -49.12 -43.02 7.51
C GLU A 409 -47.63 -43.38 7.47
N ASN A 410 -47.34 -44.64 7.19
CA ASN A 410 -46.01 -45.07 6.82
C ASN A 410 -45.79 -44.52 5.41
N TYR A 411 -45.11 -43.37 5.31
CA TYR A 411 -44.60 -42.80 4.06
C TYR A 411 -43.52 -43.71 3.46
N GLY A 412 -43.86 -44.95 3.12
CA GLY A 412 -43.01 -45.89 2.37
C GLY A 412 -41.65 -46.27 2.98
N GLY A 413 -41.32 -45.87 4.22
CA GLY A 413 -39.95 -45.98 4.74
C GLY A 413 -39.02 -44.87 4.25
N GLU A 414 -39.57 -43.81 3.66
CA GLU A 414 -38.81 -42.63 3.27
C GLU A 414 -38.26 -41.93 4.52
N THR A 415 -36.94 -41.76 4.56
CA THR A 415 -36.24 -41.14 5.68
C THR A 415 -36.42 -39.62 5.74
N PHE A 416 -37.19 -39.03 4.81
CA PHE A 416 -37.34 -37.58 4.63
C PHE A 416 -36.01 -36.81 4.56
N LEU A 417 -34.91 -37.50 4.27
CA LEU A 417 -33.58 -36.93 4.11
C LEU A 417 -33.26 -36.78 2.63
N SER A 418 -33.18 -35.54 2.15
CA SER A 418 -32.67 -35.25 0.82
C SER A 418 -31.27 -34.68 0.89
N GLN A 419 -30.34 -35.40 0.24
CA GLN A 419 -28.98 -34.95 0.04
C GLN A 419 -28.95 -33.67 -0.83
N GLU A 420 -29.82 -33.56 -1.84
CA GLU A 420 -29.87 -32.39 -2.73
C GLU A 420 -30.31 -31.11 -2.01
N VAL A 421 -31.31 -31.20 -1.14
CA VAL A 421 -31.77 -30.09 -0.30
C VAL A 421 -30.68 -29.67 0.68
N THR A 422 -30.01 -30.66 1.29
CA THR A 422 -28.88 -30.42 2.20
C THR A 422 -27.73 -29.70 1.49
N ILE A 423 -27.34 -30.17 0.29
CA ILE A 423 -26.32 -29.53 -0.54
C ILE A 423 -26.73 -28.10 -0.91
N SER A 424 -28.00 -27.89 -1.31
CA SER A 424 -28.51 -26.57 -1.69
C SER A 424 -28.47 -25.59 -0.53
N ILE A 425 -28.95 -26.00 0.67
CA ILE A 425 -28.91 -25.17 1.88
C ILE A 425 -27.47 -24.88 2.33
N LEU A 426 -26.58 -25.87 2.23
CA LEU A 426 -25.16 -25.68 2.55
C LEU A 426 -24.49 -24.71 1.58
N GLN A 427 -24.83 -24.76 0.30
CA GLN A 427 -24.29 -23.86 -0.71
C GLN A 427 -24.78 -22.42 -0.49
N GLU A 428 -26.06 -22.21 -0.19
CA GLU A 428 -26.62 -20.89 0.16
C GLU A 428 -25.97 -20.34 1.43
N SER A 429 -25.85 -21.17 2.47
CA SER A 429 -25.18 -20.79 3.72
C SER A 429 -23.71 -20.42 3.47
N LYS A 430 -22.99 -21.20 2.65
CA LYS A 430 -21.59 -20.93 2.28
C LYS A 430 -21.44 -19.61 1.54
N ASN A 431 -22.34 -19.29 0.62
CA ASN A 431 -22.34 -18.03 -0.12
C ASN A 431 -22.64 -16.84 0.81
N ALA A 432 -23.65 -16.96 1.68
CA ALA A 432 -23.95 -15.96 2.70
C ALA A 432 -22.76 -15.72 3.65
N PHE A 433 -22.10 -16.79 4.12
CA PHE A 433 -20.90 -16.67 4.95
C PHE A 433 -19.75 -15.94 4.24
N LYS A 434 -19.51 -16.23 2.94
CA LYS A 434 -18.50 -15.52 2.15
C LYS A 434 -18.80 -14.03 2.02
N ARG A 435 -20.07 -13.67 1.76
CA ARG A 435 -20.47 -12.25 1.65
C ARG A 435 -20.36 -11.54 3.01
N CYS A 436 -20.84 -12.18 4.07
CA CYS A 436 -20.73 -11.67 5.43
C CYS A 436 -19.29 -11.49 5.91
N HIS A 437 -18.37 -12.41 5.59
CA HIS A 437 -16.98 -12.34 6.06
C HIS A 437 -16.28 -11.06 5.56
N VAL A 438 -16.43 -10.75 4.27
CA VAL A 438 -15.83 -9.56 3.65
C VAL A 438 -16.46 -8.26 4.16
N SER A 439 -17.78 -8.25 4.38
CA SER A 439 -18.49 -7.08 4.90
C SER A 439 -18.31 -6.89 6.43
N SER A 440 -18.01 -7.96 7.18
CA SER A 440 -17.91 -7.97 8.66
C SER A 440 -16.51 -7.73 9.19
N GLU A 441 -15.45 -8.23 8.54
CA GLU A 441 -14.08 -8.10 9.06
C GLU A 441 -13.65 -6.63 9.22
N ASN A 442 -14.17 -5.73 8.39
CA ASN A 442 -13.91 -4.30 8.51
C ASN A 442 -14.92 -3.56 9.41
N MET A 443 -16.01 -4.17 9.89
CA MET A 443 -16.92 -3.55 10.88
C MET A 443 -16.37 -3.63 12.32
N ASN A 444 -15.47 -4.56 12.62
CA ASN A 444 -15.16 -4.94 14.01
C ASN A 444 -14.02 -4.17 14.71
N ASP A 445 -13.34 -3.23 14.05
CA ASP A 445 -12.27 -2.47 14.72
C ASP A 445 -12.76 -1.47 15.79
N ASN A 446 -14.06 -1.15 15.83
CA ASN A 446 -14.63 -0.27 16.86
C ASN A 446 -15.08 -0.98 18.15
N LYS A 447 -14.87 -2.30 18.29
CA LYS A 447 -15.23 -3.06 19.51
C LYS A 447 -14.05 -3.75 20.20
N LYS A 448 -12.81 -3.35 19.93
CA LYS A 448 -11.64 -3.83 20.69
C LYS A 448 -11.35 -3.06 21.99
N TYR A 449 -12.14 -2.06 22.34
CA TYR A 449 -12.06 -1.34 23.63
C TYR A 449 -13.40 -1.35 24.37
N ALA A 450 -13.91 -2.53 24.68
CA ALA A 450 -14.95 -2.71 25.71
C ALA A 450 -15.08 -4.20 26.08
N ILE A 451 -14.00 -4.81 26.57
CA ILE A 451 -14.02 -5.80 27.66
C ILE A 451 -12.77 -5.55 28.50
#